data_AF-A0A1R1PLN6-F1
#
_entry.id   AF-A0A1R1PLN6-F1
#
_cell.length_a   1.000
_cell.length_b   1.000
_cell.length_c   1.000
_cell.angle_alpha   90.00
_cell.angle_beta   90.00
_cell.angle_gamma   90.00
#
_symmetry.space_group_name_H-M   'P 1'
#
loop_
_entity.id
_entity.type
_entity.pdbx_description
1 polymer ?
#
loop_
_entity_poly.entity_id
_entity_poly.type
_entity_poly.pdbx_seq_one_letter_code
_entity_poly.pdbx_strand_id
1 'polypeptide(L)'
;MEANTLTRGVIMPSIKKFNGTAEEYVNFKAVIEMSFWANPVDFIIVRNKIIFIGCNLEGPALLWFRDIIAEESTYLETYATFVENYKNCLSDPSYTIKYANALRKCYQGRRSVISYATEFKEYARGANFNDTFIMDQFRRGLNGRINHYLVLTAASENLESLIQSASSIESNLLAASVYTQSYDNKYPQKQSQNHGY
;
A
#
# COMPACT_ATOMS: atom_id res chain seq x y z
N MET A 1 28.43 -18.79 -9.91
CA MET A 1 28.75 -19.45 -8.62
C MET A 1 27.98 -18.71 -7.55
N GLU A 2 27.11 -19.28 -6.73
CA GLU A 2 26.48 -20.60 -6.60
C GLU A 2 25.08 -20.32 -6.03
N ALA A 3 24.08 -21.10 -6.42
CA ALA A 3 22.75 -21.00 -5.81
C ALA A 3 22.86 -21.49 -4.36
N ASN A 4 22.70 -20.58 -3.39
CA ASN A 4 22.65 -20.93 -1.98
C ASN A 4 21.45 -21.85 -1.74
N THR A 5 21.75 -23.14 -1.62
CA THR A 5 20.76 -24.19 -1.44
C THR A 5 20.81 -24.60 0.03
N LEU A 6 19.81 -24.19 0.81
CA LEU A 6 19.57 -24.78 2.13
C LEU A 6 18.11 -25.28 2.20
N THR A 7 17.99 -26.55 2.57
CA THR A 7 16.77 -27.33 2.84
C THR A 7 15.78 -27.47 1.67
N ARG A 8 15.77 -28.68 1.10
CA ARG A 8 14.81 -29.22 0.11
C ARG A 8 13.54 -28.37 -0.08
N GLY A 9 13.54 -27.56 -1.13
CA GLY A 9 12.32 -27.17 -1.84
C GLY A 9 12.08 -25.68 -2.03
N VAL A 10 12.68 -24.79 -1.24
CA VAL A 10 12.45 -23.34 -1.39
C VAL A 10 13.57 -22.70 -2.19
N ILE A 11 13.31 -22.46 -3.49
CA ILE A 11 14.19 -21.64 -4.32
C ILE A 11 13.93 -20.19 -3.94
N MET A 12 14.92 -19.54 -3.30
CA MET A 12 14.83 -18.11 -3.07
C MET A 12 15.05 -17.33 -4.38
N PRO A 13 14.25 -16.29 -4.64
CA PRO A 13 14.47 -15.44 -5.79
C PRO A 13 15.85 -14.81 -5.69
N SER A 14 16.55 -14.69 -6.82
CA SER A 14 17.83 -13.97 -6.87
C SER A 14 17.59 -12.51 -6.46
N ILE A 15 18.37 -12.02 -5.50
CA ILE A 15 18.28 -10.63 -5.05
C ILE A 15 18.85 -9.73 -6.15
N LYS A 16 17.98 -8.92 -6.76
CA LYS A 16 18.42 -7.81 -7.62
C LYS A 16 19.19 -6.82 -6.75
N LYS A 17 20.39 -6.42 -7.18
CA LYS A 17 21.17 -5.38 -6.49
C LYS A 17 20.38 -4.08 -6.43
N PHE A 18 20.54 -3.34 -5.34
CA PHE A 18 19.78 -2.12 -5.08
C PHE A 18 20.68 -0.90 -5.12
N ASN A 19 20.36 0.04 -6.00
CA ASN A 19 21.15 1.25 -6.22
C ASN A 19 20.72 2.46 -5.35
N GLY A 20 19.61 2.35 -4.61
CA GLY A 20 19.02 3.44 -3.84
C GLY A 20 17.74 4.05 -4.41
N THR A 21 17.16 3.53 -5.50
CA THR A 21 15.91 4.07 -6.06
C THR A 21 14.69 3.79 -5.17
N ALA A 22 13.96 4.83 -4.76
CA ALA A 22 12.84 4.70 -3.84
C ALA A 22 11.72 3.75 -4.30
N GLU A 23 11.45 3.68 -5.61
CA GLU A 23 10.48 2.76 -6.22
C GLU A 23 10.81 1.29 -5.96
N GLU A 24 12.10 0.95 -5.87
CA GLU A 24 12.55 -0.43 -5.67
C GLU A 24 12.77 -0.77 -4.18
N TYR A 25 12.82 0.23 -3.30
CA TYR A 25 13.14 0.06 -1.88
C TYR A 25 12.22 -0.95 -1.18
N VAL A 26 10.90 -0.85 -1.42
CA VAL A 26 9.90 -1.73 -0.78
C VAL A 26 10.14 -3.20 -1.18
N ASN A 27 10.36 -3.44 -2.47
CA ASN A 27 10.61 -4.78 -3.00
C ASN A 27 11.94 -5.32 -2.50
N PHE A 28 13.00 -4.50 -2.52
CA PHE A 28 14.31 -4.88 -2.00
C PHE A 28 14.24 -5.27 -0.53
N LYS A 29 13.61 -4.43 0.31
CA LYS A 29 13.42 -4.71 1.74
C LYS A 29 12.69 -6.04 1.96
N ALA A 30 11.62 -6.30 1.21
CA ALA A 30 10.86 -7.54 1.34
C ALA A 30 11.73 -8.78 1.04
N VAL A 31 12.52 -8.74 -0.04
CA VAL A 31 13.41 -9.86 -0.41
C VAL A 31 14.53 -10.07 0.62
N ILE A 32 15.07 -9.00 1.20
CA ILE A 32 16.06 -9.09 2.29
C ILE A 32 15.45 -9.77 3.53
N GLU A 33 14.26 -9.35 3.97
CA GLU A 33 13.60 -9.96 5.14
C GLU A 33 13.25 -11.44 4.89
N MET A 34 12.79 -11.79 3.69
CA MET A 34 12.58 -13.18 3.30
C MET A 34 13.87 -14.01 3.38
N SER A 35 15.01 -13.41 3.00
CA SER A 35 16.32 -14.07 3.11
C SER A 35 16.71 -14.34 4.55
N PHE A 36 16.37 -13.42 5.47
CA PHE A 36 16.58 -13.61 6.90
C PHE A 36 15.70 -14.71 7.48
N TRP A 37 14.43 -14.78 7.07
CA TRP A 37 13.52 -15.84 7.51
C TRP A 37 13.92 -17.22 7.01
N ALA A 38 14.50 -17.30 5.82
CA ALA A 38 14.93 -18.56 5.24
C ALA A 38 16.22 -19.12 5.88
N ASN A 39 17.11 -18.27 6.38
CA ASN A 39 18.36 -18.69 7.03
C ASN A 39 18.52 -18.06 8.43
N PRO A 40 17.60 -18.31 9.37
CA PRO A 40 17.56 -17.59 10.64
C PRO A 40 18.83 -17.77 11.47
N VAL A 41 19.51 -18.92 11.36
CA VAL A 41 20.76 -19.25 12.07
C VAL A 41 21.91 -18.33 11.63
N ASP A 42 22.05 -18.10 10.32
CA ASP A 42 23.12 -17.25 9.77
C ASP A 42 22.93 -15.77 10.13
N PHE A 43 21.68 -15.38 10.42
CA PHE A 43 21.28 -14.02 10.74
C PHE A 43 20.96 -13.79 12.23
N ILE A 44 21.36 -14.71 13.12
CA ILE A 44 21.34 -14.46 14.57
C ILE A 44 22.25 -13.28 14.92
N ILE A 45 23.40 -13.18 14.25
CA ILE A 45 24.37 -12.11 14.44
C ILE A 45 23.90 -10.87 13.66
N VAL A 46 23.61 -9.78 14.38
CA VAL A 46 23.18 -8.49 13.80
C VAL A 46 24.13 -8.00 12.69
N ARG A 47 25.44 -8.14 12.91
CA ARG A 47 26.45 -7.74 11.93
C ARG A 47 26.33 -8.51 10.60
N ASN A 48 25.91 -9.78 10.63
CA ASN A 48 25.69 -10.56 9.41
C ASN A 48 24.52 -10.01 8.58
N LYS A 49 23.47 -9.49 9.24
CA LYS A 49 22.35 -8.83 8.53
C LYS A 49 22.82 -7.55 7.82
N ILE A 50 23.61 -6.73 8.50
CA ILE A 50 24.13 -5.47 7.96
C ILE A 50 25.07 -5.76 6.78
N ILE A 51 26.00 -6.71 6.92
CA ILE A 51 26.90 -7.14 5.85
C ILE A 51 26.09 -7.66 4.66
N PHE A 52 25.07 -8.49 4.89
CA PHE A 52 24.27 -9.05 3.82
C PHE A 52 23.50 -7.98 3.03
N ILE A 53 22.95 -6.97 3.71
CA ILE A 53 22.34 -5.82 3.05
C ILE A 53 23.37 -5.10 2.20
N GLY A 54 24.52 -4.74 2.80
CA GLY A 54 25.62 -4.06 2.10
C GLY A 54 26.13 -4.79 0.87
N CYS A 55 26.27 -6.11 0.95
CA CYS A 55 26.64 -6.97 -0.17
C CYS A 55 25.63 -6.92 -1.31
N ASN A 56 24.37 -6.55 -1.06
CA ASN A 56 23.30 -6.44 -2.04
C ASN A 56 23.01 -5.01 -2.50
N LEU A 57 23.82 -4.04 -2.08
CA LEU A 57 23.79 -2.68 -2.61
C LEU A 57 24.69 -2.53 -3.82
N GLU A 58 24.36 -1.57 -4.68
CA GLU A 58 25.19 -1.11 -5.79
C GLU A 58 25.09 0.41 -5.95
N GLY A 59 25.88 0.99 -6.87
CA GLY A 59 25.78 2.40 -7.21
C GLY A 59 25.85 3.36 -6.01
N PRO A 60 25.02 4.42 -5.97
CA PRO A 60 25.00 5.38 -4.88
C PRO A 60 24.73 4.78 -3.49
N ALA A 61 23.85 3.78 -3.38
CA ALA A 61 23.58 3.10 -2.11
C ALA A 61 24.80 2.39 -1.54
N LEU A 62 25.62 1.76 -2.41
CA LEU A 62 26.86 1.12 -1.98
C LEU A 62 27.92 2.15 -1.55
N LEU A 63 27.98 3.32 -2.19
CA LEU A 63 28.88 4.39 -1.78
C LEU A 63 28.54 4.89 -0.37
N TRP A 64 27.27 5.21 -0.13
CA TRP A 64 26.78 5.57 1.21
C TRP A 64 27.12 4.51 2.27
N PHE A 65 26.94 3.22 1.94
CA PHE A 65 27.24 2.14 2.89
C PHE A 65 28.74 2.05 3.21
N ARG A 66 29.61 2.34 2.25
CA ARG A 66 31.07 2.40 2.47
C ARG A 66 31.44 3.59 3.34
N ASP A 67 30.81 4.74 3.15
CA ASP A 67 31.08 5.96 3.92
C ASP A 67 30.76 5.73 5.40
N ILE A 68 29.58 5.18 5.74
CA ILE A 68 29.23 4.92 7.15
C ILE A 68 30.13 3.85 7.81
N ILE A 69 30.70 2.93 7.03
CA ILE A 69 31.71 1.98 7.52
C ILE A 69 33.03 2.69 7.81
N ALA A 70 33.49 3.54 6.89
CA ALA A 70 34.73 4.29 7.03
C ALA A 70 34.68 5.27 8.21
N GLU A 71 33.50 5.83 8.49
CA GLU A 71 33.24 6.73 9.61
C GLU A 71 33.01 6.01 10.96
N GLU A 72 33.02 4.68 10.98
CA GLU A 72 32.66 3.87 12.15
C GLU A 72 31.34 4.32 12.79
N SER A 73 30.36 4.64 11.94
CA SER A 73 29.15 5.33 12.36
C SER A 73 28.34 4.52 13.38
N THR A 74 27.76 5.23 14.37
CA THR A 74 26.88 4.65 15.39
C THR A 74 25.66 3.94 14.79
N TYR A 75 25.29 4.25 13.55
CA TYR A 75 24.22 3.56 12.83
C TYR A 75 24.48 2.05 12.68
N LEU A 76 25.74 1.61 12.71
CA LEU A 76 26.14 0.20 12.57
C LEU A 76 26.07 -0.60 13.89
N GLU A 77 25.75 0.05 15.02
CA GLU A 77 25.71 -0.59 16.34
C GLU A 77 24.55 -1.58 16.49
N THR A 78 23.37 -1.23 15.97
CA THR A 78 22.18 -2.07 16.03
C THR A 78 21.51 -2.21 14.68
N TYR A 79 20.78 -3.30 14.48
CA TYR A 79 20.00 -3.48 13.26
C TYR A 79 18.90 -2.41 13.12
N ALA A 80 18.29 -1.99 14.25
CA ALA A 80 17.23 -1.00 14.24
C ALA A 80 17.73 0.37 13.77
N THR A 81 18.83 0.86 14.36
CA THR A 81 19.46 2.13 13.97
C THR A 81 19.94 2.10 12.52
N PHE A 82 20.50 0.97 12.08
CA PHE A 82 20.90 0.78 10.69
C PHE A 82 19.71 0.89 9.74
N VAL A 83 18.63 0.16 10.00
CA VAL A 83 17.44 0.15 9.12
C VAL A 83 16.74 1.50 9.07
N GLU A 84 16.70 2.24 10.18
CA GLU A 84 16.12 3.58 10.21
C GLU A 84 16.93 4.56 9.35
N ASN A 85 18.26 4.59 9.52
CA ASN A 85 19.09 5.45 8.69
C ASN A 85 19.10 5.00 7.22
N TYR A 86 19.19 3.69 6.97
CA TYR A 86 19.06 3.07 5.66
C TYR A 86 17.76 3.47 4.95
N LYS A 87 16.63 3.50 5.68
CA LYS A 87 15.37 4.04 5.19
C LYS A 87 15.54 5.51 4.83
N ASN A 88 15.98 6.36 5.75
CA ASN A 88 16.04 7.81 5.54
C ASN A 88 16.98 8.24 4.39
N CYS A 89 18.11 7.55 4.20
CA CYS A 89 19.08 7.88 3.16
C CYS A 89 18.68 7.36 1.77
N LEU A 90 17.97 6.22 1.69
CA LEU A 90 17.66 5.56 0.41
C LEU A 90 16.18 5.57 0.04
N SER A 91 15.30 6.02 0.94
CA SER A 91 13.94 6.41 0.57
C SER A 91 13.98 7.88 0.15
N ASP A 92 13.73 8.15 -1.12
CA ASP A 92 13.52 9.51 -1.61
C ASP A 92 12.29 10.10 -0.91
N PRO A 93 12.42 11.18 -0.11
CA PRO A 93 11.25 11.85 0.47
C PRO A 93 10.23 12.27 -0.59
N SER A 94 10.68 12.57 -1.81
CA SER A 94 9.82 12.90 -2.95
C SER A 94 8.90 11.74 -3.34
N TYR A 95 9.32 10.48 -3.14
CA TYR A 95 8.49 9.29 -3.37
C TYR A 95 7.32 9.25 -2.38
N THR A 96 7.58 9.35 -1.08
CA THR A 96 6.51 9.39 -0.07
C THR A 96 5.60 10.59 -0.28
N ILE A 97 6.14 11.76 -0.64
CA ILE A 97 5.36 12.96 -0.96
C ILE A 97 4.49 12.74 -2.20
N LYS A 98 5.02 12.14 -3.26
CA LYS A 98 4.28 11.80 -4.51
C LYS A 98 3.09 10.90 -4.19
N TYR A 99 3.31 9.83 -3.44
CA TYR A 99 2.25 8.89 -3.05
C TYR A 99 1.25 9.50 -2.08
N ALA A 100 1.69 10.31 -1.12
CA ALA A 100 0.80 11.05 -0.24
C ALA A 100 -0.08 12.05 -1.01
N ASN A 101 0.47 12.71 -2.03
CA ASN A 101 -0.29 13.61 -2.90
C ASN A 101 -1.26 12.85 -3.80
N ALA A 102 -0.86 11.70 -4.35
CA ALA A 102 -1.75 10.83 -5.11
C ALA A 102 -2.92 10.31 -4.24
N LEU A 103 -2.61 9.87 -3.02
CA LEU A 103 -3.60 9.39 -2.05
C LEU A 103 -4.65 10.46 -1.73
N ARG A 104 -4.24 11.70 -1.44
CA ARG A 104 -5.16 12.82 -1.15
C ARG A 104 -6.04 13.21 -2.34
N LYS A 105 -5.58 12.93 -3.56
CA LYS A 105 -6.32 13.20 -4.81
C LYS A 105 -7.11 11.98 -5.28
N CYS A 106 -7.05 10.85 -4.58
CA CYS A 106 -7.71 9.62 -4.98
C CYS A 106 -9.17 9.61 -4.52
N TYR A 107 -10.09 9.64 -5.49
CA TYR A 107 -11.53 9.57 -5.26
C TYR A 107 -12.18 8.48 -6.12
N GLN A 108 -13.28 7.91 -5.63
CA GLN A 108 -14.03 6.88 -6.32
C GLN A 108 -14.56 7.37 -7.68
N GLY A 109 -15.15 8.58 -7.70
CA GLY A 109 -15.73 9.16 -8.91
C GLY A 109 -16.85 8.28 -9.47
N ARG A 110 -16.75 7.92 -10.76
CA ARG A 110 -17.70 7.03 -11.46
C ARG A 110 -17.31 5.55 -11.41
N ARG A 111 -16.20 5.22 -10.76
CA ARG A 111 -15.67 3.84 -10.70
C ARG A 111 -16.37 3.05 -9.61
N SER A 112 -16.32 1.73 -9.71
CA SER A 112 -16.76 0.85 -8.62
C SER A 112 -15.90 1.06 -7.38
N VAL A 113 -16.43 0.69 -6.21
CA VAL A 113 -15.70 0.71 -4.94
C VAL A 113 -14.43 -0.14 -5.03
N ILE A 114 -14.50 -1.32 -5.66
CA ILE A 114 -13.35 -2.22 -5.79
C ILE A 114 -12.23 -1.62 -6.66
N SER A 115 -12.58 -1.00 -7.79
CA SER A 115 -11.59 -0.35 -8.66
C SER A 115 -10.94 0.83 -7.96
N TYR A 116 -11.73 1.64 -7.24
CA TYR A 116 -11.21 2.71 -6.39
C TYR A 116 -10.29 2.18 -5.29
N ALA A 117 -10.71 1.15 -4.56
CA ALA A 117 -9.97 0.57 -3.45
C ALA A 117 -8.63 -0.04 -3.89
N THR A 118 -8.57 -0.60 -5.10
CA THR A 118 -7.32 -1.17 -5.64
C THR A 118 -6.27 -0.09 -5.84
N GLU A 119 -6.63 1.02 -6.51
CA GLU A 119 -5.74 2.16 -6.72
C GLU A 119 -5.39 2.85 -5.39
N PHE A 120 -6.38 3.05 -4.52
CA PHE A 120 -6.16 3.66 -3.21
C PHE A 120 -5.17 2.86 -2.36
N LYS A 121 -5.26 1.52 -2.36
CA LYS A 121 -4.33 0.64 -1.66
C LYS A 121 -2.91 0.70 -2.22
N GLU A 122 -2.76 0.91 -3.52
CA GLU A 122 -1.45 1.17 -4.12
C GLU A 122 -0.84 2.44 -3.54
N TYR A 123 -1.61 3.55 -3.48
CA TYR A 123 -1.09 4.80 -2.94
C TYR A 123 -0.84 4.77 -1.43
N ALA A 124 -1.71 4.09 -0.67
CA ALA A 124 -1.59 3.98 0.77
C ALA A 124 -0.28 3.29 1.20
N ARG A 125 0.16 2.26 0.46
CA ARG A 125 1.42 1.56 0.70
C ARG A 125 2.65 2.47 0.57
N GLY A 126 2.62 3.44 -0.35
CA GLY A 126 3.73 4.38 -0.57
C GLY A 126 3.71 5.60 0.37
N ALA A 127 2.56 5.98 0.91
CA ALA A 127 2.37 7.22 1.67
C ALA A 127 2.77 7.14 3.16
N ASN A 128 2.97 5.93 3.71
CA ASN A 128 3.44 5.68 5.08
C ASN A 128 2.64 6.42 6.19
N PHE A 129 1.32 6.53 6.04
CA PHE A 129 0.42 7.07 7.08
C PHE A 129 -0.10 5.98 8.02
N ASN A 130 -0.61 6.39 9.18
CA ASN A 130 -1.29 5.49 10.11
C ASN A 130 -2.67 5.05 9.59
N ASP A 131 -3.16 3.91 10.09
CA ASP A 131 -4.41 3.29 9.64
C ASP A 131 -5.63 4.19 9.81
N THR A 132 -5.71 4.95 10.90
CA THR A 132 -6.79 5.90 11.15
C THR A 132 -6.89 6.94 10.03
N PHE A 133 -5.75 7.52 9.64
CA PHE A 133 -5.70 8.47 8.53
C PHE A 133 -6.06 7.79 7.20
N ILE A 134 -5.53 6.61 6.93
CA ILE A 134 -5.83 5.85 5.70
C ILE A 134 -7.35 5.58 5.59
N MET A 135 -8.01 5.17 6.67
CA MET A 135 -9.45 4.91 6.69
C MET A 135 -10.29 6.19 6.53
N ASP A 136 -9.90 7.30 7.19
CA ASP A 136 -10.55 8.60 7.02
C ASP A 136 -10.44 9.09 5.57
N GLN A 137 -9.25 9.03 4.97
CA GLN A 137 -9.06 9.42 3.57
C GLN A 137 -9.84 8.54 2.60
N PHE A 138 -9.90 7.23 2.85
CA PHE A 138 -10.73 6.34 2.03
C PHE A 138 -12.20 6.75 2.06
N ARG A 139 -12.75 7.02 3.26
CA ARG A 139 -14.14 7.50 3.42
C ARG A 139 -14.39 8.82 2.68
N ARG A 140 -13.45 9.77 2.77
CA ARG A 140 -13.57 11.06 2.07
C ARG A 140 -13.59 10.91 0.56
N GLY A 141 -12.86 9.94 0.01
CA GLY A 141 -12.81 9.68 -1.42
C GLY A 141 -14.00 8.89 -1.97
N LEU A 142 -14.82 8.25 -1.13
CA LEU A 142 -16.00 7.51 -1.56
C LEU A 142 -17.09 8.40 -2.17
N ASN A 143 -17.92 7.81 -3.02
CA ASN A 143 -19.12 8.45 -3.52
C ASN A 143 -20.02 8.88 -2.34
N GLY A 144 -20.50 10.12 -2.37
CA GLY A 144 -21.29 10.70 -1.27
C GLY A 144 -22.51 9.87 -0.88
N ARG A 145 -23.15 9.19 -1.84
CA ARG A 145 -24.30 8.31 -1.57
C ARG A 145 -23.87 7.07 -0.78
N ILE A 146 -22.78 6.41 -1.16
CA ILE A 146 -22.23 5.26 -0.44
C ILE A 146 -21.79 5.69 0.98
N ASN A 147 -21.10 6.82 1.06
CA ASN A 147 -20.64 7.37 2.33
C ASN A 147 -21.80 7.69 3.29
N HIS A 148 -22.93 8.20 2.76
CA HIS A 148 -24.13 8.45 3.56
C HIS A 148 -24.68 7.16 4.20
N TYR A 149 -24.76 6.06 3.45
CA TYR A 149 -25.24 4.78 4.00
C TYR A 149 -24.22 4.10 4.91
N LEU A 150 -22.91 4.35 4.75
CA LEU A 150 -21.88 3.83 5.65
C LEU A 150 -22.03 4.33 7.09
N VAL A 151 -22.67 5.47 7.31
CA VAL A 151 -22.97 5.98 8.66
C VAL A 151 -23.97 5.08 9.39
N LEU A 152 -24.79 4.32 8.65
CA LEU A 152 -25.80 3.41 9.20
C LEU A 152 -25.26 2.00 9.47
N THR A 153 -24.02 1.71 9.10
CA THR A 153 -23.39 0.39 9.32
C THR A 153 -22.55 0.37 10.59
N ALA A 154 -22.24 -0.82 11.09
CA ALA A 154 -21.25 -1.00 12.15
C ALA A 154 -19.90 -0.35 11.77
N ALA A 155 -19.18 0.17 12.76
CA ALA A 155 -17.87 0.76 12.54
C ALA A 155 -16.88 -0.30 12.02
N SER A 156 -16.15 0.05 10.97
CA SER A 156 -15.10 -0.79 10.42
C SER A 156 -13.85 -0.72 11.29
N GLU A 157 -13.18 -1.85 11.48
CA GLU A 157 -11.96 -1.94 12.32
C GLU A 157 -10.68 -1.65 11.54
N ASN A 158 -10.72 -1.84 10.22
CA ASN A 158 -9.58 -1.68 9.34
C ASN A 158 -10.04 -1.35 7.90
N LEU A 159 -9.08 -1.01 7.03
CA LEU A 159 -9.36 -0.63 5.64
C LEU A 159 -10.12 -1.72 4.86
N GLU A 160 -9.79 -3.01 5.04
CA GLU A 160 -10.43 -4.10 4.28
C GLU A 160 -11.90 -4.28 4.68
N SER A 161 -12.21 -4.26 5.99
CA SER A 161 -13.61 -4.29 6.45
C SER A 161 -14.41 -3.08 5.96
N LEU A 162 -13.78 -1.90 5.88
CA LEU A 162 -14.40 -0.69 5.33
C LEU A 162 -14.67 -0.81 3.82
N ILE A 163 -13.73 -1.35 3.05
CA ILE A 163 -13.90 -1.64 1.61
C ILE A 163 -15.07 -2.61 1.41
N GLN A 164 -15.16 -3.66 2.24
CA GLN A 164 -16.23 -4.65 2.16
C GLN A 164 -17.61 -4.05 2.46
N SER A 165 -17.71 -3.21 3.49
CA SER A 165 -18.96 -2.49 3.81
C SER A 165 -19.37 -1.56 2.67
N ALA A 166 -18.43 -0.78 2.13
CA ALA A 166 -18.69 0.12 1.01
C ALA A 166 -19.13 -0.63 -0.26
N SER A 167 -18.51 -1.77 -0.55
CA SER A 167 -18.84 -2.60 -1.72
C SER A 167 -20.22 -3.26 -1.60
N SER A 168 -20.58 -3.68 -0.39
CA SER A 168 -21.92 -4.20 -0.09
C SER A 168 -23.00 -3.14 -0.30
N ILE A 169 -22.74 -1.91 0.15
CA ILE A 169 -23.65 -0.77 -0.06
C ILE A 169 -23.78 -0.46 -1.56
N GLU A 170 -22.67 -0.40 -2.30
CA GLU A 170 -22.70 -0.18 -3.76
C GLU A 170 -23.60 -1.23 -4.45
N SER A 171 -23.42 -2.50 -4.10
CA SER A 171 -24.21 -3.61 -4.65
C SER A 171 -25.71 -3.46 -4.33
N ASN A 172 -26.04 -3.09 -3.08
CA ASN A 172 -27.43 -2.87 -2.66
C ASN A 172 -28.07 -1.67 -3.39
N LEU A 173 -27.32 -0.59 -3.61
CA LEU A 173 -27.80 0.57 -4.36
C LEU A 173 -28.03 0.26 -5.83
N LEU A 174 -27.15 -0.53 -6.45
CA LEU A 174 -27.34 -1.02 -7.81
C LEU A 174 -28.59 -1.89 -7.90
N ALA A 175 -28.76 -2.86 -7.00
CA ALA A 175 -29.96 -3.71 -6.96
C ALA A 175 -31.24 -2.88 -6.80
N ALA A 176 -31.27 -1.92 -5.86
CA ALA A 176 -32.41 -1.04 -5.66
C ALA A 176 -32.74 -0.23 -6.93
N SER A 177 -31.74 0.29 -7.64
CA SER A 177 -31.96 1.04 -8.87
C SER A 177 -32.60 0.19 -9.98
N VAL A 178 -32.19 -1.09 -10.09
CA VAL A 178 -32.78 -2.03 -11.06
C VAL A 178 -34.24 -2.32 -10.73
N TYR A 179 -34.57 -2.49 -9.44
CA TYR A 179 -35.96 -2.66 -9.00
C TYR A 179 -36.81 -1.42 -9.28
N THR A 180 -36.31 -0.22 -8.96
CA THR A 180 -37.01 1.04 -9.25
C THR A 180 -37.24 1.22 -10.75
N GLN A 181 -36.22 1.01 -11.57
CA GLN A 181 -36.35 1.12 -13.03
C GLN A 181 -37.36 0.12 -13.61
N SER A 182 -37.37 -1.10 -13.08
CA SER A 182 -38.34 -2.13 -13.47
C SER A 182 -39.78 -1.74 -13.09
N TYR A 183 -39.94 -1.11 -11.92
CA TYR A 183 -41.24 -0.62 -11.45
C TYR A 183 -41.73 0.56 -12.30
N ASP A 184 -40.87 1.55 -12.56
CA ASP A 184 -41.19 2.73 -13.37
C ASP A 184 -41.55 2.36 -14.81
N ASN A 185 -40.86 1.38 -15.40
CA ASN A 185 -41.20 0.84 -16.72
C ASN A 185 -42.57 0.15 -16.74
N LYS A 186 -42.97 -0.51 -15.65
CA LYS A 186 -44.26 -1.20 -15.54
C LYS A 186 -45.42 -0.22 -15.28
N TYR A 187 -45.15 0.90 -14.62
CA TYR A 187 -46.14 1.91 -14.24
C TYR A 187 -45.66 3.32 -14.62
N PRO A 188 -45.62 3.66 -15.92
CA PRO A 188 -45.15 4.98 -16.35
C PRO A 188 -46.07 6.07 -15.78
N GLN A 189 -45.48 7.01 -15.04
CA GLN A 189 -46.24 8.16 -14.53
C GLN A 189 -46.74 9.01 -15.71
N LYS A 190 -48.06 9.19 -15.81
CA LYS A 190 -48.65 10.10 -16.81
C LYS A 190 -48.13 11.51 -16.52
N GLN A 191 -47.40 12.12 -17.46
CA GLN A 191 -47.10 13.54 -17.40
C GLN A 191 -48.43 14.29 -17.33
N SER A 192 -48.65 15.00 -16.22
CA SER A 192 -49.75 15.96 -16.09
C SER A 192 -49.56 17.00 -17.19
N GLN A 193 -50.33 16.88 -18.27
CA GLN A 193 -50.49 17.97 -19.23
C GLN A 193 -51.13 19.13 -18.47
N ASN A 194 -50.30 20.04 -17.96
CA ASN A 194 -50.75 21.37 -17.55
C ASN A 194 -51.20 22.11 -18.83
N HIS A 195 -52.44 21.89 -19.24
CA HIS A 195 -53.19 22.86 -20.04
C HIS A 195 -53.69 23.92 -19.05
N GLY A 196 -52.83 24.87 -18.72
CA GLY A 196 -53.21 26.13 -18.10
C GLY A 196 -53.71 27.07 -19.20
N TYR A 197 -54.96 27.48 -19.04
CA TYR A 197 -55.69 28.47 -19.84
C TYR A 197 -54.99 29.84 -19.92
#